data_AF-A0A3D2VPR4-F1
#
_entry.id   AF-A0A3D2VPR4-F1
#
_cell.length_a   1.000
_cell.length_b   1.000
_cell.length_c   1.000
_cell.angle_alpha   90.00
_cell.angle_beta   90.00
_cell.angle_gamma   90.00
#
_symmetry.space_group_name_H-M   'P 1'
#
loop_
_entity.id
_entity.type
_entity.pdbx_description
1 polymer ?
#
loop_
_entity_poly.entity_id
_entity_poly.type
_entity_poly.pdbx_seq_one_letter_code
_entity_poly.pdbx_strand_id
1 'polypeptide(L)' 'HLAPCLPADWPGFKVHYRYRETVYHIAVAQRIAENAEMQISVDGVKQPEPVIRLSDDGREHAVEVEIPGVPRL' A
#
# COMPACT_ATOMS: atom_id res chain seq x y z
N HIS A 1 -6.82 8.28 -2.06
CA HIS A 1 -5.51 8.76 -1.56
C HIS A 1 -5.13 7.95 -0.34
N LEU A 2 -3.87 7.56 -0.20
CA LEU A 2 -3.36 6.81 0.95
C LEU A 2 -2.29 7.64 1.67
N ALA A 3 -2.35 7.67 3.00
CA ALA A 3 -1.36 8.31 3.86
C ALA A 3 -1.09 7.42 5.09
N PRO A 4 -0.40 6.27 4.93
CA PRO A 4 -0.10 5.38 6.04
C PRO A 4 0.85 6.06 7.04
N CYS A 5 0.56 5.93 8.34
CA CYS A 5 1.41 6.41 9.42
C CYS A 5 1.73 5.24 10.34
N LEU A 6 2.89 4.63 10.15
CA LEU A 6 3.32 3.43 10.88
C LEU A 6 4.37 3.82 11.92
N PRO A 7 4.34 3.19 13.11
CA PRO A 7 5.48 3.21 14.00
C PRO A 7 6.75 2.68 13.32
N ALA A 8 7.92 3.25 13.62
CA ALA A 8 9.20 2.87 13.01
C ALA A 8 9.62 1.41 13.32
N ASP A 9 9.08 0.83 14.39
CA ASP A 9 9.33 -0.54 14.79
C ASP A 9 8.51 -1.58 13.98
N TRP A 10 7.52 -1.14 13.21
CA TRP A 10 6.65 -2.04 12.45
C TRP A 10 7.20 -2.29 11.04
N PRO A 11 7.50 -3.55 10.64
CA PRO A 11 7.93 -3.81 9.26
C PRO A 11 6.84 -3.49 8.23
N GLY A 12 5.57 -3.55 8.65
CA GLY A 12 4.40 -3.34 7.79
C GLY A 12 3.12 -3.84 8.45
N PHE A 13 2.00 -3.71 7.75
CA PHE A 13 0.71 -4.29 8.14
C PHE A 13 -0.12 -4.68 6.91
N LYS A 14 -1.23 -5.41 7.13
CA LYS A 14 -2.20 -5.74 6.09
C LYS A 14 -3.59 -5.23 6.47
N VAL A 15 -4.32 -4.71 5.48
CA VAL A 15 -5.73 -4.33 5.58
C VAL A 15 -6.50 -5.05 4.51
N HIS A 16 -7.59 -5.71 4.91
CA HIS A 16 -8.61 -6.18 3.98
C HIS A 16 -9.71 -5.11 3.93
N TYR A 17 -9.75 -4.36 2.84
CA TYR A 17 -10.71 -3.29 2.64
C TYR A 17 -11.74 -3.72 1.60
N ARG A 18 -13.03 -3.60 1.90
CA ARG A 18 -14.08 -3.90 0.94
C ARG A 18 -14.72 -2.60 0.43
N TYR A 19 -14.65 -2.39 -0.88
CA TYR A 19 -15.42 -1.36 -1.58
C TYR A 19 -16.60 -2.02 -2.26
N ARG A 20 -17.81 -1.79 -1.73
CA ARG A 20 -19.03 -2.51 -2.16
C ARG A 20 -18.85 -4.03 -2.14
N GLU A 21 -18.79 -4.70 -3.29
CA GLU A 21 -18.62 -6.15 -3.39
C GLU A 21 -17.18 -6.56 -3.70
N THR A 22 -16.33 -5.61 -4.11
CA THR A 22 -14.91 -5.83 -4.41
C THR A 22 -14.04 -5.73 -3.15
N VAL A 23 -13.17 -6.73 -2.94
CA VAL A 23 -12.23 -6.78 -1.82
C VAL A 23 -10.82 -6.41 -2.27
N TYR A 24 -10.16 -5.57 -1.48
CA TYR A 24 -8.77 -5.15 -1.66
C TYR A 24 -7.92 -5.70 -0.51
N HIS A 25 -6.90 -6.47 -0.86
CA HIS A 25 -5.88 -6.99 0.05
C HIS A 25 -4.68 -6.05 0.02
N ILE A 26 -4.70 -5.05 0.91
CA ILE A 26 -3.70 -3.99 0.94
C ILE A 26 -2.59 -4.38 1.91
N ALA A 27 -1.40 -4.63 1.40
CA ALA A 27 -0.19 -4.85 2.17
C ALA A 27 0.67 -3.57 2.17
N VAL A 28 0.93 -3.03 3.35
CA VAL A 28 1.79 -1.85 3.53
C VAL A 28 3.10 -2.29 4.17
N ALA A 29 4.23 -1.88 3.61
CA ALA A 29 5.56 -2.20 4.12
C ALA A 29 6.46 -0.96 4.16
N GLN A 30 7.32 -0.87 5.19
CA GLN A 30 8.38 0.14 5.25
C GLN A 30 9.61 -0.33 4.45
N ARG A 31 10.14 0.54 3.60
CA ARG A 31 11.37 0.29 2.83
C ARG A 31 12.45 1.30 3.22
N ILE A 32 13.58 0.78 3.70
CA ILE A 32 14.76 1.60 4.02
C ILE A 32 15.60 1.72 2.74
N ALA A 33 15.49 2.87 2.07
CA ALA A 33 16.33 3.23 0.94
C ALA A 33 16.52 4.76 0.91
N GLU A 34 17.67 5.22 0.45
CA GLU A 34 17.92 6.65 0.25
C GLU A 34 16.93 7.19 -0.79
N ASN A 35 16.29 8.34 -0.49
CA ASN A 35 15.26 8.97 -1.31
C ASN A 35 14.07 8.06 -1.67
N ALA A 36 13.70 7.13 -0.77
CA ALA A 36 12.48 6.37 -0.95
C ALA A 36 11.26 7.31 -1.02
N GLU A 37 10.44 7.14 -2.05
CA GLU A 37 9.11 7.73 -2.17
C GLU A 37 8.06 6.63 -1.97
N MET A 38 6.84 7.02 -1.61
CA MET A 38 5.74 6.07 -1.52
C MET A 38 5.41 5.49 -2.90
N GLN A 39 5.34 4.17 -3.00
CA GLN A 39 5.00 3.46 -4.24
C GLN A 39 3.78 2.57 -4.01
N ILE A 40 2.91 2.50 -5.02
CA ILE A 40 1.74 1.63 -5.01
C ILE A 40 1.77 0.75 -6.25
N SER A 41 1.51 -0.55 -6.07
CA SER A 41 1.13 -1.45 -7.14
C SER A 41 -0.29 -1.97 -6.89
N VAL A 42 -1.07 -2.14 -7.96
CA VAL A 42 -2.38 -2.81 -7.92
C VAL A 42 -2.29 -3.97 -8.90
N ASP A 43 -2.52 -5.19 -8.40
CA ASP A 43 -2.36 -6.44 -9.15
C ASP A 43 -1.00 -6.53 -9.87
N GLY A 44 0.06 -6.05 -9.21
CA GLY A 44 1.42 -6.01 -9.75
C GLY A 44 1.72 -4.83 -10.70
N VAL A 45 0.73 -4.00 -11.02
CA VAL A 45 0.91 -2.84 -11.91
C VAL A 45 1.18 -1.58 -11.09
N LYS A 46 2.37 -0.99 -11.27
CA LYS A 46 2.78 0.25 -10.60
C LYS A 46 1.86 1.41 -11.00
N GLN A 47 1.35 2.12 -10.01
CA GLN A 47 0.50 3.29 -10.20
C GLN A 47 1.36 4.56 -10.34
N PRO A 48 0.96 5.50 -11.22
CA PRO A 48 1.69 6.77 -11.41
C PRO A 48 1.51 7.73 -10.23
N GLU A 49 0.41 7.60 -9.49
CA GLU A 49 0.05 8.44 -8.36
C GLU A 49 -0.13 7.56 -7.10
N PRO A 50 0.07 8.08 -5.88
CA PRO A 50 -0.14 7.35 -4.63
C PRO A 50 -1.65 7.24 -4.28
N VAL A 51 -2.44 6.73 -5.22
CA VAL A 51 -3.87 6.50 -5.08
C VAL A 51 -4.24 5.11 -5.59
N ILE A 52 -5.15 4.45 -4.89
CA ILE A 52 -5.85 3.27 -5.41
C ILE A 52 -7.14 3.77 -6.05
N ARG A 53 -7.34 3.47 -7.34
CA ARG A 53 -8.65 3.67 -7.99
C ARG A 53 -9.51 2.46 -7.65
N LEU A 54 -10.59 2.69 -6.92
CA LEU A 54 -11.51 1.63 -6.50
C LEU A 54 -12.50 1.33 -7.63
N SER A 55 -12.65 0.05 -7.95
CA SER A 55 -13.64 -0.53 -8.86
C SER A 55 -14.58 -1.43 -8.07
N ASP A 56 -15.81 -1.59 -8.57
CA ASP A 56 -16.79 -2.56 -8.07
C ASP A 56 -17.01 -3.61 -9.15
N ASP A 57 -15.97 -4.38 -9.44
CA ASP A 57 -15.94 -5.41 -10.48
C ASP A 57 -16.15 -6.83 -9.91
N GLY A 58 -16.37 -6.95 -8.59
CA GLY A 58 -16.55 -8.20 -7.86
C GLY A 58 -15.29 -9.06 -7.75
N ARG A 59 -14.13 -8.57 -8.22
CA ARG A 59 -12.86 -9.30 -8.14
C ARG A 59 -12.11 -8.92 -6.88
N GLU A 60 -11.25 -9.81 -6.41
CA GLU A 60 -10.29 -9.43 -5.38
C GLU A 60 -9.08 -8.76 -6.03
N HIS A 61 -8.60 -7.69 -5.42
CA HIS A 61 -7.39 -6.99 -5.87
C HIS A 61 -6.30 -7.06 -4.82
N ALA A 62 -5.08 -7.38 -5.25
CA ALA A 62 -3.89 -7.26 -4.42
C ALA A 62 -3.33 -5.84 -4.55
N VAL A 63 -3.04 -5.20 -3.42
CA VAL A 63 -2.40 -3.89 -3.41
C VAL A 63 -1.16 -3.95 -2.55
N GLU A 64 -0.04 -3.52 -3.09
CA GLU A 64 1.20 -3.37 -2.33
C GLU A 64 1.53 -1.89 -2.23
N VAL A 65 1.88 -1.47 -1.02
CA VAL A 65 2.24 -0.10 -0.69
C VAL A 65 3.60 -0.13 -0.02
N GLU A 66 4.60 0.42 -0.67
CA GLU A 66 5.90 0.70 -0.05
C GLU A 66 5.90 2.14 0.45
N ILE A 67 6.27 2.35 1.70
CA ILE A 67 6.48 3.68 2.28
C ILE A 67 7.93 3.85 2.72
N PRO A 68 8.44 5.09 2.79
CA PRO A 68 9.77 5.35 3.32
C PRO A 68 9.87 4.87 4.77
N GLY A 69 10.84 4.01 5.05
CA GLY A 69 11.15 3.58 6.42
C GLY A 69 12.09 4.55 7.10
N VAL A 70 11.93 4.72 8.41
CA VAL A 70 12.91 5.46 9.22
C VAL A 70 14.06 4.48 9.59
N PRO A 71 15.34 4.85 9.33
CA PRO A 71 16.47 4.04 9.79
C PRO A 71 16.42 3.87 11.31
N ARG A 72 16.62 2.64 11.80
CA ARG A 72 16.81 2.40 13.23
C ARG A 72 18.25 2.79 13.59
N LEU A 73 18.39 3.69 14.56
CA LEU A 73 19.67 4.01 15.22
C LEU A 73 20.00 2.95 16.28
#